data_AF-A0AAV6XGC2-F1
#
_entry.id   AF-A0AAV6XGC2-F1
#
_cell.length_a   1.000
_cell.length_b   1.000
_cell.length_c   1.000
_cell.angle_alpha   90.00
_cell.angle_beta   90.00
_cell.angle_gamma   90.00
#
_symmetry.space_group_name_H-M   'P 1'
#
loop_
_entity.id
_entity.type
_entity.pdbx_description
1 polymer ?
#
loop_
_entity_poly.entity_id
_entity_poly.type
_entity_poly.pdbx_seq_one_letter_code
_entity_poly.pdbx_strand_id
1 'polypeptide(L)'
;MAVATTTRTVVAALTPQLVSPQFVGNAFVQLYILHHSLRLVHQFYQDISKLGHPTENSMSISTTIHAIKEIIVSLNYVHFKVEIKSVDAKESFNGGVHVLVTGYLTLYILHHLLRLVYRFYQDISKLGHPKENGSMSISTTMQSIKKNIVSLNYVLFRAEIKSVDAQESFNGGVHILVTGYLTVKDNKYH
;
A
#
# COMPACT_ATOMS: atom_id res chain seq x y z
N MET A 1 -34.22 60.32 41.35
CA MET A 1 -33.34 59.18 41.69
C MET A 1 -33.37 58.21 40.52
N ALA A 2 -32.35 58.25 39.67
CA ALA A 2 -32.28 57.41 38.46
C ALA A 2 -31.52 56.13 38.79
N VAL A 3 -32.15 54.99 38.49
CA VAL A 3 -31.62 53.64 38.72
C VAL A 3 -30.47 53.39 37.74
N ALA A 4 -29.31 53.03 38.27
CA ALA A 4 -28.12 52.70 37.49
C ALA A 4 -28.28 51.33 36.82
N THR A 5 -28.31 51.32 35.50
CA THR A 5 -28.25 50.11 34.68
C THR A 5 -26.81 49.61 34.64
N THR A 6 -26.52 48.52 35.35
CA THR A 6 -25.24 47.81 35.27
C THR A 6 -25.13 47.05 33.95
N THR A 7 -24.30 47.54 33.04
CA THR A 7 -23.88 46.84 31.83
C THR A 7 -22.99 45.66 32.22
N ARG A 8 -23.53 44.44 32.10
CA ARG A 8 -22.78 43.20 32.27
C ARG A 8 -22.08 42.86 30.96
N THR A 9 -20.80 43.21 30.86
CA THR A 9 -19.88 42.74 29.82
C THR A 9 -19.74 41.22 29.96
N VAL A 10 -20.45 40.47 29.12
CA VAL A 10 -20.18 39.03 28.96
C VAL A 10 -19.02 38.93 27.98
N VAL A 11 -17.86 38.59 28.54
CA VAL A 11 -16.64 38.21 27.82
C VAL A 11 -17.04 37.12 26.81
N ALA A 12 -16.91 37.43 25.52
CA ALA A 12 -17.07 36.44 24.47
C ALA A 12 -16.02 35.35 24.70
N ALA A 13 -16.45 34.20 25.20
CA ALA A 13 -15.65 32.99 25.17
C ALA A 13 -15.31 32.75 23.69
N LEU A 14 -14.01 32.75 23.36
CA LEU A 14 -13.52 32.35 22.06
C LEU A 14 -14.04 30.94 21.80
N THR A 15 -15.06 30.81 20.96
CA THR A 15 -15.52 29.52 20.47
C THR A 15 -14.34 28.88 19.76
N PRO A 16 -13.98 27.61 20.06
CA PRO A 16 -13.07 26.86 19.21
C PRO A 16 -13.62 26.95 17.80
N GLN A 17 -12.81 27.36 16.81
CA GLN A 17 -13.22 27.28 15.41
C GLN A 17 -13.86 25.91 15.20
N LEU A 18 -15.13 25.89 14.77
CA LEU A 18 -15.87 24.65 14.59
C LEU A 18 -15.23 23.90 13.42
N VAL A 19 -14.21 23.10 13.72
CA VAL A 19 -13.52 22.29 12.72
C VAL A 19 -14.52 21.26 12.23
N SER A 20 -14.88 21.33 10.95
CA SER A 20 -15.87 20.41 10.41
C SER A 20 -15.34 18.97 10.47
N PRO A 21 -16.20 17.96 10.73
CA PRO A 21 -15.80 16.56 10.69
C PRO A 21 -15.11 16.19 9.37
N GLN A 22 -15.54 16.80 8.26
CA GLN A 22 -14.93 16.64 6.95
C GLN A 22 -13.50 17.15 6.88
N PHE A 23 -13.22 18.31 7.50
CA PHE A 23 -11.86 18.82 7.60
C PHE A 23 -10.98 17.88 8.42
N VAL A 24 -11.47 17.40 9.57
CA VAL A 24 -10.75 16.43 10.41
C VAL A 24 -10.46 15.14 9.65
N GLY A 25 -11.46 14.59 8.94
CA GLY A 25 -11.31 13.37 8.15
C GLY A 25 -10.30 13.53 7.03
N ASN A 26 -10.35 14.62 6.28
CA ASN A 26 -9.39 14.90 5.21
C ASN A 26 -7.95 15.03 5.75
N ALA A 27 -7.77 15.76 6.86
CA ALA A 27 -6.46 15.91 7.50
C ALA A 27 -5.93 14.57 8.04
N PHE A 28 -6.79 13.78 8.68
CA PHE A 28 -6.44 12.44 9.16
C PHE A 28 -5.97 11.54 8.00
N VAL A 29 -6.72 11.49 6.89
CA VAL A 29 -6.38 10.66 5.74
C VAL A 29 -5.07 11.10 5.09
N GLN A 30 -4.84 12.40 4.96
CA GLN A 30 -3.56 12.93 4.46
C GLN A 30 -2.40 12.52 5.36
N LEU A 31 -2.51 12.66 6.67
CA LEU A 31 -1.45 12.27 7.61
C LEU A 31 -1.23 10.75 7.62
N TYR A 32 -2.30 9.97 7.60
CA TYR A 32 -2.24 8.51 7.62
C TYR A 32 -1.58 7.94 6.34
N ILE A 33 -1.74 8.62 5.20
CA ILE A 33 -1.20 8.19 3.89
C ILE A 33 0.17 8.81 3.59
N LEU A 34 0.43 10.07 3.99
CA LEU A 34 1.67 10.79 3.68
C LEU A 34 2.86 10.29 4.51
N HIS A 35 2.62 9.65 5.65
CA HIS A 35 3.70 9.01 6.40
C HIS A 35 4.24 7.79 5.65
N HIS A 36 5.20 8.05 4.75
CA HIS A 36 6.08 7.08 4.08
C HIS A 36 6.83 6.14 5.04
N SER A 37 6.72 6.36 6.35
CA SER A 37 7.18 5.46 7.39
C SER A 37 5.97 4.93 8.16
N LEU A 38 5.50 3.74 7.76
CA LEU A 38 4.53 2.91 8.50
C LEU A 38 4.91 2.72 9.98
N ARG A 39 6.18 3.01 10.35
CA ARG A 39 6.66 2.96 11.73
C ARG A 39 6.03 4.00 12.65
N LEU A 40 5.37 5.05 12.17
CA LEU A 40 4.74 6.05 13.04
C LEU A 40 3.20 5.97 13.05
N VAL A 41 2.59 5.20 12.14
CA VAL A 41 1.12 5.12 12.03
C VAL A 41 0.48 4.52 13.29
N HIS A 42 1.19 3.63 14.00
CA HIS A 42 0.72 3.09 15.27
C HIS A 42 0.55 4.17 16.37
N GLN A 43 1.19 5.35 16.24
CA GLN A 43 1.04 6.45 17.20
C GLN A 43 -0.33 7.13 17.13
N PHE A 44 -1.10 6.89 16.07
CA PHE A 44 -2.51 7.32 15.99
C PHE A 44 -3.45 6.42 16.80
N TYR A 45 -2.95 5.31 17.32
CA TYR A 45 -3.72 4.36 18.12
C TYR A 45 -3.42 4.55 19.61
N GLN A 46 -4.44 4.37 20.43
CA GLN A 46 -4.37 4.43 21.90
C GLN A 46 -4.51 3.01 22.47
N ASP A 47 -4.24 2.83 23.76
CA ASP A 47 -4.30 1.51 24.40
C ASP A 47 -5.69 0.84 24.32
N ILE A 48 -6.74 1.64 24.18
CA ILE A 48 -8.13 1.15 24.02
C ILE A 48 -8.53 0.91 22.56
N SER A 49 -7.65 1.20 21.60
CA SER A 49 -7.96 1.10 20.18
C SER A 49 -8.14 -0.34 19.71
N LYS A 50 -8.92 -0.50 18.65
CA LYS A 50 -9.18 -1.79 18.00
C LYS A 50 -8.95 -1.63 16.51
N LEU A 51 -8.18 -2.54 15.92
CA LEU A 51 -7.95 -2.60 14.47
C LEU A 51 -8.61 -3.85 13.91
N GLY A 52 -9.63 -3.65 13.07
CA GLY A 52 -10.14 -4.69 12.20
C GLY A 52 -9.22 -4.86 10.99
N HIS A 53 -8.89 -6.08 10.62
CA HIS A 53 -8.10 -6.37 9.41
C HIS A 53 -8.57 -7.67 8.73
N PRO A 54 -8.49 -7.73 7.39
CA PRO A 54 -8.80 -8.95 6.66
C PRO A 54 -7.72 -10.01 6.89
N THR A 55 -8.17 -11.25 7.08
CA THR A 55 -7.39 -12.50 7.09
C THR A 55 -7.90 -13.39 5.95
N GLU A 56 -7.22 -14.51 5.65
CA GLU A 56 -7.49 -15.37 4.48
C GLU A 56 -8.97 -15.53 4.15
N ASN A 57 -9.82 -15.83 5.16
CA ASN A 57 -11.25 -16.09 4.93
C ASN A 57 -12.17 -15.32 5.91
N SER A 58 -11.67 -14.35 6.68
CA SER A 58 -12.46 -13.70 7.75
C SER A 58 -11.90 -12.33 8.16
N MET A 59 -12.71 -11.54 8.86
CA MET A 59 -12.29 -10.28 9.49
C MET A 59 -11.83 -10.54 10.93
N SER A 60 -10.59 -10.19 11.25
CA SER A 60 -10.03 -10.33 12.60
C SER A 60 -9.91 -8.95 13.28
N ILE A 61 -9.95 -8.94 14.61
CA ILE A 61 -9.82 -7.71 15.41
C ILE A 61 -8.61 -7.84 16.34
N SER A 62 -7.74 -6.84 16.30
CA SER A 62 -6.60 -6.71 17.21
C SER A 62 -6.81 -5.56 18.18
N THR A 63 -6.52 -5.81 19.45
CA THR A 63 -6.81 -4.87 20.55
C THR A 63 -5.56 -4.35 21.25
N THR A 64 -4.38 -4.92 21.01
CA THR A 64 -3.13 -4.46 21.62
C THR A 64 -2.32 -3.62 20.64
N ILE A 65 -1.70 -2.54 21.13
CA ILE A 65 -0.83 -1.68 20.31
C ILE A 65 0.28 -2.49 19.63
N HIS A 66 0.84 -3.49 20.32
CA HIS A 66 1.85 -4.36 19.75
C HIS A 66 1.30 -5.15 18.55
N ALA A 67 0.14 -5.78 18.67
CA ALA A 67 -0.47 -6.52 17.55
C ALA A 67 -0.86 -5.59 16.40
N ILE A 68 -1.43 -4.42 16.70
CA ILE A 68 -1.77 -3.39 15.71
C ILE A 68 -0.52 -2.96 14.93
N LYS A 69 0.60 -2.73 15.62
CA LYS A 69 1.88 -2.38 15.00
C LYS A 69 2.40 -3.49 14.09
N GLU A 70 2.39 -4.74 14.56
CA GLU A 70 2.83 -5.88 13.75
C GLU A 70 1.99 -6.03 12.47
N ILE A 71 0.67 -5.83 12.56
CA ILE A 71 -0.23 -5.85 11.39
C ILE A 71 0.07 -4.72 10.42
N ILE A 72 0.20 -3.48 10.90
CA ILE A 72 0.52 -2.33 10.03
C ILE A 72 1.85 -2.53 9.31
N VAL A 73 2.85 -3.10 9.99
CA VAL A 73 4.15 -3.42 9.41
C VAL A 73 4.05 -4.57 8.41
N SER A 74 3.30 -5.64 8.71
CA SER A 74 3.16 -6.81 7.84
C SER A 74 2.45 -6.48 6.52
N LEU A 75 1.50 -5.54 6.54
CA LEU A 75 0.81 -5.05 5.35
C LEU A 75 1.77 -4.34 4.37
N ASN A 76 2.93 -3.87 4.83
CA ASN A 76 4.04 -3.37 4.01
C ASN A 76 3.61 -2.47 2.83
N TYR A 77 2.73 -1.49 3.13
CA TYR A 77 2.20 -0.52 2.16
C TYR A 77 3.25 0.37 1.48
N VAL A 78 4.53 0.26 1.86
CA VAL A 78 5.67 1.00 1.27
C VAL A 78 5.73 0.84 -0.26
N HIS A 79 5.23 -0.26 -0.80
CA HIS A 79 5.28 -0.56 -2.24
C HIS A 79 3.95 -0.26 -2.97
N PHE A 80 2.95 0.23 -2.26
CA PHE A 80 1.65 0.55 -2.83
C PHE A 80 1.49 2.07 -2.92
N LYS A 81 1.08 2.54 -4.09
CA LYS A 81 0.49 3.85 -4.26
C LYS A 81 -0.97 3.76 -3.83
N VAL A 82 -1.34 4.55 -2.84
CA VAL A 82 -2.73 4.68 -2.41
C VAL A 82 -3.43 5.68 -3.32
N GLU A 83 -4.55 5.29 -3.93
CA GLU A 83 -5.42 6.19 -4.68
C GLU A 83 -6.80 6.27 -4.01
N ILE A 84 -7.08 7.42 -3.42
CA ILE A 84 -8.34 7.68 -2.73
C ILE A 84 -9.39 8.12 -3.76
N LYS A 85 -10.60 7.57 -3.66
CA LYS A 85 -11.77 7.97 -4.46
C LYS A 85 -12.68 8.91 -3.68
N SER A 86 -12.98 8.59 -2.42
CA SER A 86 -13.74 9.48 -1.55
C SER A 86 -13.25 9.39 -0.12
N VAL A 87 -13.44 10.50 0.60
CA VAL A 87 -13.34 10.57 2.06
C VAL A 87 -14.64 11.19 2.54
N ASP A 88 -15.38 10.45 3.35
CA ASP A 88 -16.61 10.92 3.96
C ASP A 88 -16.40 10.93 5.47
N ALA A 89 -16.65 12.05 6.13
CA ALA A 89 -16.53 12.12 7.58
C ALA A 89 -17.75 12.75 8.24
N LYS A 90 -18.14 12.17 9.37
CA LYS A 90 -19.31 12.57 10.16
C LYS A 90 -18.94 12.67 11.63
N GLU A 91 -19.61 13.57 12.31
CA GLU A 91 -19.52 13.67 13.77
C GLU A 91 -20.03 12.37 14.42
N SER A 92 -19.39 11.99 15.51
CA SER A 92 -19.69 10.84 16.35
C SER A 92 -19.96 11.28 17.78
N PHE A 93 -20.20 10.32 18.66
CA PHE A 93 -20.43 10.55 20.07
C PHE A 93 -19.28 11.33 20.72
N ASN A 94 -19.64 12.31 21.55
CA ASN A 94 -18.71 13.08 22.38
C ASN A 94 -17.58 13.78 21.60
N GLY A 95 -17.89 14.35 20.43
CA GLY A 95 -16.92 15.05 19.60
C GLY A 95 -15.98 14.15 18.81
N GLY A 96 -16.23 12.83 18.77
CA GLY A 96 -15.52 11.92 17.89
C GLY A 96 -15.85 12.17 16.41
N VAL A 97 -15.03 11.63 15.51
CA VAL A 97 -15.26 11.71 14.06
C VAL A 97 -15.17 10.32 13.46
N HIS A 98 -16.21 9.89 12.74
CA HIS A 98 -16.16 8.70 11.89
C HIS A 98 -15.67 9.09 10.52
N VAL A 99 -14.64 8.40 10.03
CA VAL A 99 -14.05 8.62 8.70
C VAL A 99 -14.21 7.34 7.89
N LEU A 100 -14.85 7.44 6.72
CA LEU A 100 -14.94 6.39 5.71
C LEU A 100 -14.07 6.79 4.52
N VAL A 101 -13.16 5.91 4.13
CA VAL A 101 -12.29 6.12 2.98
C VAL A 101 -12.59 5.05 1.96
N THR A 102 -12.85 5.46 0.71
CA THR A 102 -12.94 4.55 -0.43
C THR A 102 -11.80 4.83 -1.39
N GLY A 103 -11.27 3.80 -2.01
CA GLY A 103 -10.10 3.91 -2.87
C GLY A 103 -9.58 2.54 -3.29
N TYR A 104 -8.40 2.55 -3.91
CA TYR A 104 -7.67 1.33 -4.22
C TYR A 104 -6.17 1.52 -4.00
N LEU A 105 -5.50 0.40 -3.81
CA LEU A 105 -4.05 0.33 -3.72
C LEU A 105 -3.53 -0.15 -5.07
N THR A 106 -2.72 0.66 -5.72
CA THR A 106 -2.00 0.26 -6.93
C THR A 106 -0.58 -0.05 -6.54
N LEU A 107 -0.08 -1.23 -6.89
CA LEU A 107 1.34 -1.54 -6.72
C LEU A 107 2.15 -0.48 -7.50
N TYR A 108 2.99 0.31 -6.81
CA TYR A 108 3.80 1.33 -7.45
C TYR A 108 5.01 0.64 -8.11
N ILE A 109 4.82 0.22 -9.35
CA ILE A 109 5.82 -0.48 -10.15
C ILE A 109 6.74 0.57 -10.78
N LEU A 110 7.74 1.06 -10.06
CA LEU A 110 8.92 1.60 -10.73
C LEU A 110 10.18 1.32 -9.92
N HIS A 111 11.15 0.69 -10.59
CA HIS A 111 12.52 0.37 -10.16
C HIS A 111 12.74 -0.74 -9.13
N HIS A 112 11.96 -0.90 -8.06
CA HIS A 112 12.29 -1.90 -7.01
C HIS A 112 11.75 -3.32 -7.27
N LEU A 113 10.80 -3.48 -8.19
CA LEU A 113 9.99 -4.70 -8.30
C LEU A 113 10.69 -5.90 -8.93
N LEU A 114 11.78 -5.72 -9.68
CA LEU A 114 12.54 -6.87 -10.20
C LEU A 114 13.00 -7.79 -9.08
N ARG A 115 13.43 -7.22 -7.95
CA ARG A 115 13.79 -8.00 -6.76
C ARG A 115 12.62 -8.70 -6.08
N LEU A 116 11.37 -8.43 -6.43
CA LEU A 116 10.17 -8.98 -5.80
C LEU A 116 9.35 -9.89 -6.73
N VAL A 117 9.67 -9.95 -8.03
CA VAL A 117 9.03 -10.88 -8.99
C VAL A 117 9.13 -12.33 -8.51
N TYR A 118 10.19 -12.70 -7.76
CA TYR A 118 10.32 -14.05 -7.20
C TYR A 118 9.16 -14.43 -6.26
N ARG A 119 8.42 -13.47 -5.69
CA ARG A 119 7.26 -13.76 -4.81
C ARG A 119 6.06 -14.36 -5.55
N PHE A 120 6.01 -14.26 -6.87
CA PHE A 120 5.00 -14.97 -7.68
C PHE A 120 5.34 -16.45 -7.88
N TYR A 121 6.52 -16.88 -7.44
CA TYR A 121 6.96 -18.27 -7.50
C TYR A 121 6.71 -18.94 -6.15
N GLN A 122 6.41 -20.23 -6.19
CA GLN A 122 6.26 -21.11 -5.04
C GLN A 122 7.40 -22.13 -5.04
N ASP A 123 7.50 -22.95 -3.99
CA ASP A 123 8.58 -23.94 -3.86
C ASP A 123 8.59 -24.99 -4.99
N ILE A 124 7.42 -25.25 -5.60
CA ILE A 124 7.29 -26.15 -6.75
C ILE A 124 7.60 -25.49 -8.11
N SER A 125 7.84 -24.18 -8.13
CA SER A 125 8.02 -23.44 -9.38
C SER A 125 9.36 -23.72 -10.06
N LYS A 126 9.38 -23.56 -11.38
CA LYS A 126 10.58 -23.69 -12.22
C LYS A 126 10.73 -22.44 -13.07
N LEU A 127 11.94 -21.88 -13.15
CA LEU A 127 12.24 -20.70 -13.97
C LEU A 127 13.28 -21.05 -15.04
N GLY A 128 12.84 -21.08 -16.30
CA GLY A 128 13.73 -21.13 -17.45
C GLY A 128 14.38 -19.77 -17.71
N HIS A 129 15.69 -19.74 -17.94
CA HIS A 129 16.42 -18.53 -18.35
C HIS A 129 17.56 -18.88 -19.30
N PRO A 130 17.86 -18.00 -20.27
CA PRO A 130 19.02 -18.17 -21.15
C PRO A 130 20.32 -17.89 -20.39
N LYS A 131 21.36 -18.67 -20.70
CA LYS A 131 22.75 -18.41 -20.30
C LYS A 131 23.44 -17.50 -21.31
N GLU A 132 24.61 -16.98 -20.96
CA GLU A 132 25.46 -16.16 -21.84
C GLU A 132 25.81 -16.86 -23.17
N ASN A 133 25.93 -18.18 -23.16
CA ASN A 133 26.18 -18.99 -24.37
C ASN A 133 24.92 -19.33 -25.17
N GLY A 134 23.77 -18.72 -24.85
CA GLY A 134 22.48 -18.95 -25.52
C GLY A 134 21.78 -20.25 -25.15
N SER A 135 22.38 -21.14 -24.34
CA SER A 135 21.70 -22.35 -23.88
C SER A 135 20.68 -22.05 -22.78
N MET A 136 19.56 -22.75 -22.77
CA MET A 136 18.52 -22.60 -21.75
C MET A 136 18.88 -23.36 -20.47
N SER A 137 18.60 -22.76 -19.32
CA SER A 137 18.78 -23.41 -18.02
C SER A 137 17.55 -23.20 -17.14
N ILE A 138 17.33 -24.12 -16.20
CA ILE A 138 16.12 -24.15 -15.36
C ILE A 138 16.53 -24.06 -13.89
N SER A 139 15.99 -23.08 -13.19
CA SER A 139 16.06 -22.99 -11.73
C SER A 139 14.87 -23.69 -11.11
N THR A 140 15.14 -24.57 -10.14
CA THR A 140 14.12 -25.34 -9.41
C THR A 140 14.01 -24.97 -7.93
N THR A 141 14.90 -24.12 -7.41
CA THR A 141 14.88 -23.68 -6.01
C THR A 141 14.58 -22.19 -5.90
N MET A 142 13.84 -21.80 -4.85
CA MET A 142 13.48 -20.39 -4.62
C MET A 142 14.70 -19.48 -4.55
N GLN A 143 15.78 -19.95 -3.92
CA GLN A 143 17.04 -19.20 -3.84
C GLN A 143 17.67 -18.98 -5.22
N SER A 144 17.67 -20.00 -6.09
CA SER A 144 18.19 -19.89 -7.46
C SER A 144 17.32 -18.97 -8.31
N ILE A 145 15.99 -19.10 -8.22
CA ILE A 145 15.02 -18.23 -8.90
C ILE A 145 15.26 -16.77 -8.50
N LYS A 146 15.31 -16.48 -7.19
CA LYS A 146 15.60 -15.14 -6.68
C LYS A 146 16.93 -14.61 -7.19
N LYS A 147 18.01 -15.41 -7.11
CA LYS A 147 19.33 -15.00 -7.59
C LYS A 147 19.30 -14.64 -9.08
N ASN A 148 18.63 -15.44 -9.90
CA ASN A 148 18.57 -15.23 -11.35
C ASN A 148 17.73 -14.02 -11.74
N ILE A 149 16.59 -13.80 -11.08
CA ILE A 149 15.78 -12.61 -11.29
C ILE A 149 16.57 -11.33 -10.96
N VAL A 150 17.36 -11.37 -9.87
CA VAL A 150 18.22 -10.23 -9.50
C VAL A 150 19.39 -10.05 -10.48
N SER A 151 20.02 -11.14 -10.94
CA SER A 151 21.19 -11.07 -11.82
C SER A 151 20.88 -10.59 -13.23
N LEU A 152 19.66 -10.80 -13.71
CA LEU A 152 19.26 -10.36 -15.06
C LEU A 152 19.25 -8.84 -15.23
N ASN A 153 19.35 -8.06 -14.14
CA ASN A 153 19.46 -6.59 -14.13
C ASN A 153 18.65 -5.91 -15.24
N TYR A 154 17.37 -6.29 -15.37
CA TYR A 154 16.43 -5.79 -16.38
C TYR A 154 16.26 -4.26 -16.36
N VAL A 155 16.90 -3.54 -15.43
CA VAL A 155 17.01 -2.08 -15.40
C VAL A 155 17.61 -1.54 -16.70
N LEU A 156 18.53 -2.27 -17.32
CA LEU A 156 19.11 -1.92 -18.62
C LEU A 156 18.20 -2.26 -19.80
N PHE A 157 17.12 -3.02 -19.59
CA PHE A 157 16.28 -3.50 -20.66
C PHE A 157 14.89 -2.85 -20.61
N ARG A 158 14.43 -2.33 -21.75
CA ARG A 158 13.02 -2.04 -21.99
C ARG A 158 12.37 -3.30 -22.54
N ALA A 159 11.46 -3.89 -21.77
CA ALA A 159 10.63 -4.98 -22.26
C ALA A 159 9.47 -4.43 -23.10
N GLU A 160 9.27 -5.00 -24.27
CA GLU A 160 8.08 -4.77 -25.08
C GLU A 160 7.34 -6.09 -25.29
N ILE A 161 6.11 -6.12 -24.81
CA ILE A 161 5.23 -7.29 -24.92
C ILE A 161 4.46 -7.17 -26.23
N LYS A 162 4.52 -8.20 -27.06
CA LYS A 162 3.77 -8.31 -28.31
C LYS A 162 2.43 -9.01 -28.11
N SER A 163 2.40 -10.10 -27.36
CA SER A 163 1.16 -10.80 -26.99
C SER A 163 1.24 -11.38 -25.59
N VAL A 164 0.09 -11.50 -24.97
CA VAL A 164 -0.12 -12.30 -23.77
C VAL A 164 -1.29 -13.21 -24.04
N ASP A 165 -1.05 -14.50 -23.96
CA ASP A 165 -2.07 -15.53 -24.07
C ASP A 165 -2.17 -16.25 -22.73
N ALA A 166 -3.39 -16.56 -22.31
CA ALA A 166 -3.64 -17.32 -21.09
C ALA A 166 -4.58 -18.49 -21.39
N GLN A 167 -4.26 -19.66 -20.87
CA GLN A 167 -5.05 -20.87 -21.01
C GLN A 167 -5.26 -21.51 -19.65
N GLU A 168 -6.45 -22.03 -19.40
CA GLU A 168 -6.72 -22.82 -18.19
C GLU A 168 -5.79 -24.06 -18.13
N SER A 169 -5.35 -24.40 -16.93
CA SER A 169 -4.49 -25.53 -16.62
C SER A 169 -5.19 -26.50 -15.66
N PHE A 170 -4.52 -27.60 -15.34
CA PHE A 170 -5.04 -28.61 -14.42
C PHE A 170 -5.39 -27.99 -13.06
N ASN A 171 -6.54 -28.41 -12.50
CA ASN A 171 -7.02 -28.03 -11.17
C ASN A 171 -7.22 -26.52 -10.97
N GLY A 172 -7.75 -25.82 -11.98
CA GLY A 172 -8.04 -24.38 -11.92
C GLY A 172 -6.81 -23.48 -11.99
N GLY A 173 -5.65 -24.04 -12.38
CA GLY A 173 -4.45 -23.26 -12.67
C GLY A 173 -4.58 -22.48 -13.99
N VAL A 174 -3.63 -21.59 -14.27
CA VAL A 174 -3.57 -20.85 -15.53
C VAL A 174 -2.16 -20.91 -16.11
N HIS A 175 -2.03 -21.32 -17.36
CA HIS A 175 -0.82 -21.15 -18.16
C HIS A 175 -0.81 -19.77 -18.79
N ILE A 176 0.27 -19.02 -18.62
CA ILE A 176 0.46 -17.71 -19.23
C ILE A 176 1.64 -17.80 -20.20
N LEU A 177 1.42 -17.47 -21.46
CA LEU A 177 2.44 -17.30 -22.48
C LEU A 177 2.58 -15.81 -22.77
N VAL A 178 3.79 -15.28 -22.61
CA VAL A 178 4.11 -13.90 -22.96
C VAL A 178 5.10 -13.92 -24.11
N THR A 179 4.76 -13.28 -25.23
CA THR A 179 5.69 -13.06 -26.34
C THR A 179 6.08 -11.59 -26.39
N GLY A 180 7.34 -11.32 -26.68
CA GLY A 180 7.88 -9.98 -26.63
C GLY A 180 9.38 -9.96 -26.92
N TYR A 181 9.99 -8.81 -26.71
CA TYR A 181 11.42 -8.61 -26.87
C TYR A 181 11.96 -7.64 -25.83
N LEU A 182 13.23 -7.81 -25.49
CA LEU A 182 13.96 -6.93 -24.57
C LEU A 182 14.92 -6.08 -25.40
N THR A 183 14.80 -4.76 -25.33
CA THR A 183 15.77 -3.84 -25.93
C THR A 183 16.65 -3.25 -24.85
N VAL A 184 17.96 -3.22 -25.07
CA VAL A 184 18.86 -2.47 -24.17
C VAL A 184 18.49 -0.99 -24.29
N LYS A 185 18.31 -0.30 -23.17
CA LYS A 185 18.20 1.16 -23.15
C LYS A 185 19.56 1.72 -23.54
N ASP A 186 19.63 2.38 -24.69
CA ASP A 186 20.80 3.18 -25.05
C ASP A 186 20.98 4.26 -23.97
N ASN A 187 22.02 4.11 -23.16
CA ASN A 187 22.55 5.24 -22.41
C ASN A 187 23.17 6.18 -23.43
N LYS A 188 22.37 7.11 -23.97
CA LYS A 188 22.90 8.28 -24.68
C LYS A 188 23.64 9.18 -23.69
N TYR A 189 24.87 8.80 -23.38
CA TYR A 189 25.89 9.68 -22.82
C TYR A 189 27.10 9.60 -23.73
N HIS A 190 27.15 10.54 -24.68
CA HIS A 190 28.40 11.17 -25.07
C HIS A 190 28.63 12.33 -24.11
#